data_AF-A0A1F2HFA8-F1
#
_entry.id   AF-A0A1F2HFA8-F1
#
_cell.length_a   1.000
_cell.length_b   1.000
_cell.length_c   1.000
_cell.angle_alpha   90.00
_cell.angle_beta   90.00
_cell.angle_gamma   90.00
#
_symmetry.space_group_name_H-M   'P 1'
#
loop_
_entity.id
_entity.type
_entity.pdbx_description
1 polymer ?
#
loop_
_entity_poly.entity_id
_entity_poly.type
_entity_poly.pdbx_seq_one_letter_code
_entity_poly.pdbx_strand_id
1 'polypeptide(L)' 'MKTLYDVQQLLKQFGIVVYLGKRLYDIEMMKIELEALYQNGLVDKDNYLTAEMILRREHRIEMEKENGKKTLRN' A
#
# COMPACT_ATOMS: atom_id res chain seq x y z
N MET A 1 -1.98 -12.52 -5.74
CA MET A 1 -2.03 -11.41 -4.75
C MET A 1 -3.48 -10.99 -4.55
N LYS A 2 -4.00 -10.94 -3.33
CA LYS A 2 -5.42 -10.64 -3.03
C LYS A 2 -5.61 -9.61 -1.90
N THR A 3 -4.63 -9.47 -1.02
CA THR A 3 -4.74 -8.68 0.22
C THR A 3 -3.57 -7.72 0.37
N LEU A 4 -3.69 -6.74 1.29
CA LEU A 4 -2.56 -5.86 1.64
C LEU A 4 -1.34 -6.67 2.11
N TYR A 5 -1.57 -7.77 2.83
CA TYR A 5 -0.51 -8.65 3.30
C TYR A 5 0.28 -9.28 2.14
N ASP A 6 -0.39 -9.64 1.05
CA ASP A 6 0.30 -10.16 -0.13
C ASP A 6 1.18 -9.10 -0.80
N VAL A 7 0.74 -7.83 -0.81
CA VAL A 7 1.57 -6.70 -1.28
C VAL A 7 2.78 -6.51 -0.37
N GLN A 8 2.60 -6.63 0.95
CA GLN A 8 3.72 -6.60 1.90
C GLN A 8 4.70 -7.74 1.66
N GLN A 9 4.22 -8.95 1.37
CA GLN A 9 5.10 -10.08 1.03
C GLN A 9 5.87 -9.83 -0.27
N LEU A 10 5.23 -9.25 -1.29
CA LEU A 10 5.91 -8.84 -2.52
C LEU A 10 7.05 -7.86 -2.22
N LEU A 11 6.78 -6.77 -1.51
CA LEU A 11 7.80 -5.77 -1.15
C LEU A 11 8.93 -6.38 -0.30
N LYS A 12 8.59 -7.30 0.61
CA LYS A 12 9.56 -8.00 1.46
C LYS A 12 10.56 -8.85 0.66
N GLN A 13 10.19 -9.36 -0.53
CA GLN A 13 11.12 -10.07 -1.42
C GLN A 13 12.29 -9.17 -1.88
N PHE A 14 12.10 -7.84 -1.88
CA PHE A 14 13.10 -6.84 -2.20
C PHE A 14 13.75 -6.21 -0.96
N GLY A 15 13.51 -6.76 0.23
CA GLY A 15 14.02 -6.21 1.49
C GLY A 15 13.28 -4.96 1.98
N ILE A 16 12.15 -4.60 1.37
CA ILE A 16 11.38 -3.42 1.73
C ILE A 16 10.37 -3.78 2.81
N VAL A 17 10.50 -3.14 3.98
CA VAL A 17 9.57 -3.27 5.11
C VAL A 17 9.13 -1.87 5.53
N VAL A 18 7.84 -1.59 5.36
CA VAL A 18 7.24 -0.29 5.67
C VAL A 18 6.57 -0.32 7.03
N TYR A 19 6.95 0.63 7.91
CA TYR A 19 6.30 0.85 9.20
C TYR A 19 6.53 2.29 9.71
N LEU A 20 5.55 3.16 9.50
CA LEU A 20 5.51 4.58 9.87
C LEU A 20 4.57 4.85 11.06
N GLY A 21 3.97 3.80 11.63
CA GLY A 21 3.10 3.89 12.81
C GLY A 21 1.65 4.32 12.51
N LYS A 22 1.34 4.71 11.28
CA LYS A 22 -0.04 4.92 10.81
C LYS A 22 -0.29 4.13 9.53
N ARG A 23 -1.33 3.30 9.55
CA ARG A 23 -1.70 2.43 8.42
C ARG A 23 -1.91 3.19 7.11
N LEU A 24 -2.49 4.39 7.15
CA LEU A 24 -2.67 5.20 5.94
C LEU A 24 -1.32 5.57 5.31
N TYR A 25 -0.37 6.04 6.13
CA TYR A 25 0.98 6.40 5.68
C TYR A 25 1.77 5.17 5.23
N ASP A 26 1.59 4.02 5.90
CA ASP A 26 2.19 2.77 5.45
C ASP A 26 1.72 2.41 4.03
N ILE A 27 0.42 2.57 3.74
CA ILE A 27 -0.13 2.32 2.41
C ILE A 27 0.40 3.32 1.38
N GLU A 28 0.56 4.59 1.73
CA GLU A 28 1.15 5.60 0.85
C GLU A 28 2.62 5.28 0.53
N MET A 29 3.41 4.94 1.55
CA MET A 29 4.80 4.56 1.37
C MET A 29 4.93 3.27 0.54
N MET A 30 4.09 2.27 0.78
CA MET A 30 4.05 1.06 -0.04
C MET A 30 3.76 1.34 -1.52
N LYS A 31 2.95 2.36 -1.86
CA LYS A 31 2.72 2.76 -3.26
C LYS A 31 3.97 3.35 -3.90
N ILE A 32 4.69 4.20 -3.18
CA ILE A 32 5.94 4.82 -3.65
C ILE A 32 6.98 3.72 -3.95
N GLU A 33 7.15 2.79 -3.02
CA GLU A 33 8.09 1.67 -3.17
C GLU A 33 7.70 0.74 -4.33
N LEU A 34 6.41 0.42 -4.46
CA LEU A 34 5.91 -0.39 -5.58
C LEU A 34 6.15 0.29 -6.94
N GLU A 35 5.91 1.59 -7.02
CA GLU A 35 6.18 2.37 -8.24
C GLU A 35 7.68 2.38 -8.57
N ALA A 36 8.54 2.58 -7.57
CA ALA A 36 9.99 2.51 -7.76
C ALA A 36 10.43 1.14 -8.30
N LEU A 37 9.90 0.05 -7.75
CA LEU A 37 10.20 -1.30 -8.25
C LEU A 37 9.77 -1.48 -9.72
N TYR A 38 8.59 -0.98 -10.10
CA TYR A 38 8.09 -1.08 -11.47
C TYR A 38 8.93 -0.24 -12.45
N GLN A 39 9.25 1.01 -12.10
CA GLN A 39 10.08 1.89 -12.95
C GLN A 39 11.49 1.34 -13.18
N ASN A 40 12.04 0.60 -12.21
CA ASN A 40 13.33 -0.07 -12.34
C ASN A 40 13.24 -1.46 -12.98
N GLY A 41 12.05 -1.89 -13.43
CA GLY A 41 11.85 -3.19 -14.08
C GLY A 41 11.97 -4.40 -13.15
N LEU A 42 11.88 -4.20 -11.84
CA LEU A 42 12.01 -5.25 -10.81
C LEU A 42 10.70 -6.02 -10.58
N VAL A 43 9.56 -5.45 -10.99
CA VAL A 43 8.23 -6.06 -10.91
C VAL A 43 7.57 -5.97 -12.29
N ASP A 44 6.97 -7.06 -12.75
CA ASP A 44 6.24 -7.07 -14.02
C ASP A 44 4.92 -6.28 -13.94
N LYS A 45 4.37 -5.96 -15.11
CA LYS A 45 3.17 -5.13 -15.23
C LYS A 45 1.94 -5.74 -14.55
N ASP A 46 1.75 -7.06 -14.62
CA ASP A 46 0.57 -7.71 -14.07
C ASP A 46 0.59 -7.71 -12.55
N ASN A 47 1.77 -7.98 -11.96
CA ASN A 47 2.00 -7.88 -10.53
C ASN A 47 1.87 -6.43 -10.04
N TYR A 48 2.43 -5.46 -10.78
CA TYR A 48 2.30 -4.04 -10.46
C TYR A 48 0.83 -3.60 -10.43
N LEU A 49 0.07 -3.86 -11.49
CA LEU A 49 -1.34 -3.45 -11.58
C LEU A 49 -2.19 -4.10 -10.49
N THR A 50 -1.94 -5.39 -10.20
CA THR A 50 -2.65 -6.11 -9.13
C THR A 50 -2.36 -5.52 -7.76
N ALA A 51 -1.08 -5.27 -7.45
CA ALA A 51 -0.67 -4.65 -6.18
C ALA A 51 -1.23 -3.23 -6.03
N GLU A 52 -1.18 -2.44 -7.11
CA GLU A 52 -1.68 -1.07 -7.13
C GLU A 52 -3.19 -1.01 -6.85
N MET A 53 -3.99 -1.89 -7.46
CA MET A 53 -5.43 -1.97 -7.19
C MET A 53 -5.73 -2.30 -5.72
N ILE A 54 -4.97 -3.23 -5.13
CA ILE A 54 -5.11 -3.59 -3.71
C ILE A 54 -4.78 -2.37 -2.83
N LEU A 55 -3.64 -1.72 -3.06
CA LEU A 55 -3.23 -0.54 -2.30
C LEU A 55 -4.23 0.62 -2.43
N ARG A 56 -4.79 0.84 -3.63
CA ARG A 56 -5.83 1.86 -3.86
C ARG A 56 -7.11 1.57 -3.06
N ARG A 57 -7.57 0.30 -3.06
CA ARG A 57 -8.74 -0.12 -2.27
C ARG A 57 -8.51 0.08 -0.77
N GLU A 58 -7.38 -0.40 -0.25
CA GLU A 58 -7.06 -0.30 1.18
C GLU A 58 -6.89 1.15 1.63
N HIS A 59 -6.25 1.97 0.81
CA HIS A 59 -6.11 3.40 1.07
C HIS A 59 -7.47 4.09 1.23
N ARG A 60 -8.42 3.81 0.32
CA ARG A 60 -9.77 4.39 0.40
C ARG A 60 -10.47 4.00 1.70
N ILE A 61 -10.43 2.71 2.05
CA ILE A 61 -11.03 2.19 3.29
C ILE A 61 -10.40 2.86 4.52
N GLU A 62 -9.08 3.03 4.55
CA GLU A 62 -8.41 3.64 5.70
C GLU A 62 -8.66 5.15 5.79
N MET A 63 -8.74 5.86 4.66
CA MET A 63 -9.13 7.27 4.64
C MET A 63 -10.56 7.50 5.15
N GLU A 64 -11.51 6.65 4.76
CA GLU A 64 -12.89 6.73 5.26
C GLU A 64 -12.94 6.56 6.79
N LYS A 65 -12.15 5.63 7.34
CA LYS A 65 -12.02 5.44 8.80
C LYS A 65 -11.38 6.64 9.49
N GLU A 66 -10.33 7.22 8.93
CA GLU A 66 -9.67 8.44 9.44
C GLU A 66 -10.64 9.61 9.51
N ASN A 67 -11.45 9.80 8.45
CA ASN A 67 -12.45 10.86 8.40
C ASN A 67 -13.59 10.64 9.40
N GLY A 68 -14.10 9.42 9.52
CA GLY A 68 -15.12 9.08 10.52
C GLY A 68 -14.63 9.30 11.97
N LYS A 69 -13.37 8.99 12.27
CA LYS A 69 -12.76 9.25 13.58
C LYS A 69 -12.66 10.75 13.90
N LYS A 70 -12.41 11.60 12.90
CA LYS A 70 -12.36 13.06 13.08
C LYS A 70 -13.73 13.63 13.42
N THR A 71 -14.79 13.17 12.75
CA THR A 71 -16.17 13.62 13.02
C THR A 71 -16.64 13.27 14.44
N LEU A 72 -16.23 12.12 15.00
CA LEU A 72 -16.60 11.70 16.36
C LEU A 72 -15.80 12.39 17.48
N ARG A 73 -14.72 13.10 17.14
CA ARG A 73 -13.85 13.78 18.11
C ARG A 73 -14.14 15.27 18.23
N ASN A 74 -15.05 15.80 17.42
CA ASN A 74 -15.49 17.20 17.43
C ASN A 74 -16.81 17.37 18.17
#